data_AF-A0A9D6LWQ9-F1
#
_entry.id   AF-A0A9D6LWQ9-F1
#
_cell.length_a   1.000
_cell.length_b   1.000
_cell.length_c   1.000
_cell.angle_alpha   90.00
_cell.angle_beta   90.00
_cell.angle_gamma   90.00
#
_symmetry.space_group_name_H-M   'P 1'
#
loop_
_entity.id
_entity.type
_entity.pdbx_description
1 polymer ?
#
loop_
_entity_poly.entity_id
_entity_poly.type
_entity_poly.pdbx_seq_one_letter_code
_entity_poly.pdbx_strand_id
1 'polypeptide(L)' 'GTDVLKGLALGAKAVLVGRPPLWGLGAYGQPGVTRVLELLQTELALAMGLSGRPNLASIDRILVAPAR' A
#
# COMPACT_ATOMS: atom_id res chain seq x y z
N GLY A 1 3.90 -0.60 -0.51
CA GLY A 1 2.81 -1.00 -1.43
C GLY A 1 2.32 -2.43 -1.19
N THR A 2 3.21 -3.42 -1.20
CA THR A 2 2.84 -4.84 -1.03
C THR A 2 2.16 -5.15 0.30
N ASP A 3 2.49 -4.44 1.38
CA ASP A 3 1.80 -4.62 2.67
C ASP A 3 0.34 -4.15 2.62
N VAL A 4 0.07 -3.07 1.89
CA VAL A 4 -1.30 -2.61 1.59
C VAL A 4 -2.04 -3.69 0.81
N LEU A 5 -1.42 -4.22 -0.26
CA LEU A 5 -1.99 -5.27 -1.08
C LEU A 5 -2.30 -6.53 -0.28
N LYS A 6 -1.41 -6.98 0.61
CA LYS A 6 -1.63 -8.12 1.51
C LYS A 6 -2.80 -7.88 2.46
N GLY A 7 -2.89 -6.69 3.05
CA GLY A 7 -4.00 -6.32 3.92
C GLY A 7 -5.34 -6.38 3.20
N LEU A 8 -5.41 -5.82 1.99
CA LEU A 8 -6.60 -5.90 1.15
C LEU A 8 -6.94 -7.34 0.74
N ALA A 9 -5.94 -8.14 0.34
CA ALA A 9 -6.11 -9.56 0.00
C ALA A 9 -6.57 -10.43 1.19
N LEU A 10 -6.29 -9.98 2.42
CA LEU A 10 -6.77 -10.58 3.67
C LEU A 10 -8.19 -10.13 4.06
N GLY A 11 -8.83 -9.28 3.26
CA GLY A 11 -10.21 -8.82 3.46
C GLY A 11 -10.34 -7.44 4.10
N ALA A 12 -9.26 -6.69 4.30
CA ALA A 12 -9.36 -5.31 4.77
C ALA A 12 -10.02 -4.41 3.71
N LYS A 13 -10.87 -3.47 4.13
CA LYS A 13 -11.41 -2.42 3.24
C LYS A 13 -10.41 -1.30 2.98
N ALA A 14 -9.53 -1.04 3.94
CA ALA A 14 -8.49 -0.02 3.89
C ALA A 14 -7.38 -0.36 4.90
N VAL A 15 -6.23 0.29 4.77
CA VAL A 15 -5.12 0.22 5.72
C VAL A 15 -4.75 1.62 6.19
N LEU A 16 -4.45 1.75 7.48
CA LEU A 16 -4.01 3.02 8.07
C LEU A 16 -2.48 3.09 8.07
N VAL A 17 -1.96 4.29 7.84
CA VAL A 17 -0.51 4.55 7.82
C VAL A 17 -0.16 5.44 9.01
N GLY A 18 0.59 4.90 9.95
CA GLY A 18 0.95 5.61 11.19
C GLY A 18 2.18 6.50 11.05
N ARG A 19 3.36 5.94 11.34
CA ARG A 19 4.64 6.69 11.40
C ARG A 19 5.10 7.33 10.08
N PRO A 20 4.96 6.70 8.89
CA PRO A 20 5.55 7.26 7.67
C PRO A 20 5.15 8.70 7.32
N PRO A 21 3.86 9.11 7.38
CA PRO A 21 3.46 10.52 7.24
C PRO A 21 4.18 11.45 8.21
N LEU A 22 4.41 11.04 9.46
CA LEU A 22 5.13 11.86 10.46
C LEU A 22 6.60 12.05 10.09
N TRP A 23 7.25 11.04 9.50
CA TRP A 23 8.61 11.17 8.99
C TRP A 23 8.67 12.13 7.81
N GLY A 24 7.71 12.04 6.88
CA GLY A 24 7.58 13.00 5.78
C GLY A 24 7.38 14.43 6.28
N LEU A 25 6.51 14.59 7.29
CA LEU A 25 6.27 15.87 7.95
C LEU A 25 7.54 16.45 8.57
N GLY A 26 8.32 15.63 9.28
CA GLY A 26 9.57 16.06 9.90
C GLY A 26 10.69 16.39 8.90
N ALA A 27 10.74 15.69 7.76
CA ALA A 27 11.79 15.87 6.77
C ALA A 27 11.56 17.07 5.83
N TYR A 28 10.34 17.23 5.31
CA TYR A 28 10.03 18.24 4.29
C TYR A 28 8.66 18.88 4.49
N GLY A 29 8.09 18.85 5.69
CA GLY A 29 6.76 19.41 5.96
C GLY A 29 5.64 18.71 5.18
N GLN A 30 4.61 19.47 4.82
CA GLN A 30 3.48 18.97 4.02
C GLN A 30 3.88 18.34 2.68
N PRO A 31 4.87 18.88 1.92
CA PRO A 31 5.40 18.21 0.73
C PRO A 31 5.93 16.79 1.02
N GLY A 32 6.61 16.59 2.14
CA GLY A 32 7.11 15.28 2.54
C GLY A 32 5.98 14.30 2.87
N VAL A 33 4.93 14.75 3.57
CA VAL A 33 3.72 13.94 3.81
C VAL A 33 3.09 13.49 2.49
N THR A 34 2.93 14.43 1.57
CA THR A 34 2.34 14.17 0.24
C THR A 34 3.16 13.13 -0.50
N ARG A 35 4.48 13.29 -0.51
CA ARG A 35 5.39 12.36 -1.17
C ARG A 35 5.31 10.94 -0.61
N VAL A 36 5.18 10.79 0.70
CA VAL A 36 5.00 9.47 1.35
C VAL A 36 3.72 8.78 0.83
N LEU A 37 2.61 9.52 0.77
CA LEU A 37 1.33 8.97 0.31
C LEU A 37 1.35 8.61 -1.19
N GLU A 38 2.01 9.42 -2.01
CA GLU A 38 2.21 9.13 -3.44
C GLU A 38 3.06 7.88 -3.66
N LEU A 39 4.13 7.71 -2.89
CA LEU A 39 4.98 6.51 -2.95
C LEU A 39 4.18 5.26 -2.61
N LEU A 40 3.40 5.30 -1.53
CA LEU A 40 2.54 4.17 -1.15
C LEU A 40 1.53 3.81 -2.23
N GLN A 41 0.90 4.79 -2.87
CA GLN A 41 -0.02 4.59 -3.98
C GLN A 41 0.69 4.00 -5.22
N THR A 42 1.85 4.55 -5.57
CA THR A 42 2.67 4.08 -6.70
C THR A 42 3.10 2.63 -6.50
N GLU A 43 3.59 2.29 -5.30
CA GLU A 43 3.99 0.93 -4.98
C GLU A 43 2.81 -0.04 -4.91
N LEU A 44 1.63 0.41 -4.47
CA LEU A 44 0.41 -0.41 -4.52
C LEU A 44 0.02 -0.70 -5.98
N ALA A 45 -0.02 0.32 -6.84
CA ALA A 45 -0.32 0.17 -8.26
C ALA A 45 0.68 -0.76 -8.95
N LEU A 46 1.98 -0.63 -8.64
CA LEU A 46 3.03 -1.52 -9.13
C LEU A 46 2.80 -2.97 -8.67
N ALA A 47 2.53 -3.20 -7.38
CA ALA A 47 2.29 -4.53 -6.85
C ALA A 47 1.02 -5.18 -7.45
N MET A 48 -0.04 -4.39 -7.66
CA MET A 48 -1.25 -4.80 -8.35
C MET A 48 -0.97 -5.18 -9.81
N GLY A 49 -0.19 -4.37 -10.53
CA GLY A 49 0.21 -4.65 -11.91
C GLY A 49 1.01 -5.94 -12.03
N LEU A 50 2.02 -6.12 -11.16
CA LEU A 50 2.85 -7.33 -11.13
C LEU A 50 2.10 -8.60 -10.72
N SER A 51 1.00 -8.45 -9.97
CA SER A 51 0.12 -9.57 -9.58
C SER A 51 -1.07 -9.77 -10.51
N GLY A 52 -1.21 -8.96 -11.56
CA GLY A 52 -2.31 -9.06 -12.53
C GLY A 52 -3.67 -8.65 -11.98
N ARG A 53 -3.71 -7.72 -11.02
CA ARG A 53 -4.95 -7.22 -10.40
C ARG A 53 -5.26 -5.82 -10.90
N PRO A 54 -6.09 -5.64 -11.94
CA PRO A 54 -6.29 -4.33 -12.57
C PRO A 54 -7.10 -3.34 -11.73
N ASN A 55 -7.78 -3.79 -10.67
CA ASN A 55 -8.60 -2.94 -9.80
C ASN A 55 -8.67 -3.54 -8.39
N LEU A 56 -9.17 -2.76 -7.42
CA LEU A 56 -9.23 -3.21 -6.03
C LEU A 56 -10.15 -4.42 -5.82
N ALA A 57 -11.20 -4.57 -6.63
CA ALA A 57 -12.14 -5.69 -6.51
C ALA A 57 -11.55 -7.03 -7.00
N SER A 58 -10.47 -7.02 -7.78
CA SER A 58 -9.75 -8.23 -8.19
C SER A 58 -8.63 -8.64 -7.24
N ILE A 59 -8.46 -7.93 -6.12
CA ILE A 59 -7.54 -8.33 -5.05
C ILE A 59 -8.22 -9.43 -4.23
N ASP A 60 -7.56 -10.58 -4.15
CA ASP A 60 -8.13 -11.78 -3.58
C ASP A 60 -7.09 -12.56 -2.74
N ARG A 61 -7.57 -13.49 -1.90
CA ARG A 61 -6.74 -14.21 -0.92
C ARG A 61 -5.62 -15.05 -1.53
N ILE A 62 -5.70 -15.42 -2.82
CA ILE A 62 -4.67 -16.22 -3.51
C ILE A 62 -3.31 -15.53 -3.55
N LEU A 63 -3.28 -14.19 -3.43
CA LEU A 63 -2.05 -13.40 -3.47
C LEU A 63 -1.16 -13.58 -2.24
N VAL A 64 -1.67 -14.21 -1.17
CA VAL A 64 -0.96 -14.29 0.12
C VAL A 64 -0.90 -15.73 0.61
N ALA A 65 0.32 -16.27 0.65
CA ALA A 65 0.64 -17.55 1.30
C ALA A 65 1.18 -17.32 2.73
N PRO A 66 1.11 -18.33 3.62
CA PRO A 66 1.78 -18.29 4.91
C PRO A 66 3.29 -18.05 4.75
N ALA A 67 3.88 -17.29 5.68
CA ALA A 67 5.33 -17.20 5.78
C ALA A 67 5.90 -18.58 6.18
N ARG A 68 7.09 -18.90 5.65
CA ARG A 68 7.85 -20.10 6.04
C ARG A 68 8.46 -19.94 7.43
#